data_AF-A0A8S9KVE1-F1
#
_entry.id   AF-A0A8S9KVE1-F1
#
_cell.length_a   1.000
_cell.length_b   1.000
_cell.length_c   1.000
_cell.angle_alpha   90.00
_cell.angle_beta   90.00
_cell.angle_gamma   90.00
#
_symmetry.space_group_name_H-M   'P 1'
#
loop_
_entity.id
_entity.type
_entity.pdbx_description
1 polymer ?
#
loop_
_entity_poly.entity_id
_entity_poly.type
_entity_poly.pdbx_seq_one_letter_code
_entity_poly.pdbx_strand_id
1 'polypeptide(L)'
;MDLTISALSSKVEAIQGKLVEIQSYIARRPEASISIDRRNHKSIDTHNSTSIDSDTNRGWLVPNTTSDMSSTPYHGKEISADTYAALSRHQFNLKSLGERLQRIENTTAEMKDKWRRGDEEMRDFTGTWFNKRKEEMDTCFPTSPSSQHY
;
A
#
# COMPACT_ATOMS: atom_id res chain seq x y z
N MET A 1 -7.52 -18.14 -9.65
CA MET A 1 -7.59 -16.68 -9.50
C MET A 1 -6.78 -16.09 -10.62
N ASP A 2 -7.41 -15.42 -11.57
CA ASP A 2 -6.69 -14.77 -12.67
C ASP A 2 -6.12 -13.44 -12.17
N LEU A 3 -4.80 -13.31 -12.23
CA LEU A 3 -4.07 -12.10 -11.85
C LEU A 3 -4.03 -11.17 -13.05
N THR A 4 -5.02 -10.28 -13.18
CA THR A 4 -4.98 -9.20 -14.16
C THR A 4 -4.08 -8.05 -13.66
N ILE A 5 -3.53 -7.25 -14.58
CA ILE A 5 -2.73 -6.06 -14.23
C ILE A 5 -3.54 -5.11 -13.34
N SER A 6 -4.83 -4.93 -13.65
CA SER A 6 -5.76 -4.10 -12.88
C SER A 6 -5.96 -4.64 -11.46
N ALA A 7 -6.09 -5.97 -11.29
CA ALA A 7 -6.19 -6.59 -9.97
C ALA A 7 -4.90 -6.43 -9.14
N LEU A 8 -3.74 -6.46 -9.80
CA LEU A 8 -2.45 -6.23 -9.14
C LEU A 8 -2.26 -4.75 -8.76
N SER A 9 -2.67 -3.82 -9.64
CA SER A 9 -2.65 -2.38 -9.35
C SER A 9 -3.51 -2.05 -8.12
N SER A 10 -4.73 -2.57 -8.09
CA SER A 10 -5.64 -2.40 -6.94
C SER A 10 -5.04 -2.92 -5.62
N LYS A 11 -4.31 -4.05 -5.66
CA LYS A 11 -3.61 -4.57 -4.49
C LYS A 11 -2.46 -3.66 -4.05
N VAL A 12 -1.71 -3.09 -4.98
CA VAL A 12 -0.63 -2.13 -4.68
C VAL A 12 -1.20 -0.89 -3.98
N GLU A 13 -2.30 -0.33 -4.51
CA GLU A 13 -3.00 0.82 -3.91
C GLU A 13 -3.51 0.51 -2.49
N ALA A 14 -4.11 -0.67 -2.31
CA ALA A 14 -4.62 -1.09 -1.00
C ALA A 14 -3.49 -1.23 0.05
N ILE A 15 -2.32 -1.75 -0.35
CA ILE A 15 -1.16 -1.87 0.55
C ILE A 15 -0.57 -0.49 0.84
N GLN A 16 -0.50 0.41 -0.14
CA GLN A 16 -0.05 1.79 0.07
C GLN A 16 -0.94 2.52 1.08
N GLY A 17 -2.27 2.39 0.98
CA GLY A 17 -3.22 2.98 1.93
C GLY A 17 -2.95 2.51 3.36
N LYS A 18 -2.79 1.20 3.56
CA LYS A 18 -2.46 0.62 4.88
C LYS A 18 -1.12 1.12 5.43
N LEU A 19 -0.10 1.29 4.59
CA LEU A 19 1.18 1.84 5.03
C LEU A 19 1.06 3.30 5.48
N VAL A 20 0.26 4.10 4.78
CA VAL A 20 -0.03 5.49 5.18
C VAL A 20 -0.78 5.53 6.50
N GLU A 21 -1.74 4.64 6.72
CA GLU A 21 -2.44 4.52 8.00
C GLU A 21 -1.49 4.16 9.15
N ILE A 22 -0.59 3.20 8.93
CA ILE A 22 0.45 2.83 9.91
C ILE A 22 1.34 4.03 10.22
N GLN A 23 1.83 4.75 9.20
CA GLN A 23 2.63 5.95 9.40
C GLN A 23 1.88 7.03 10.17
N SER A 24 0.59 7.25 9.87
CA SER A 24 -0.24 8.20 10.59
C SER A 24 -0.43 7.82 12.05
N TYR A 25 -0.67 6.53 12.33
CA TYR A 25 -0.77 6.01 13.69
C TYR A 25 0.53 6.22 14.48
N ILE A 26 1.68 5.98 13.85
CA ILE A 26 2.99 6.21 14.45
C ILE A 26 3.20 7.70 14.75
N ALA A 27 2.87 8.59 13.81
CA ALA A 27 3.02 10.04 13.99
C ALA A 27 2.07 10.62 15.05
N ARG A 28 0.89 10.02 15.26
CA ARG A 28 -0.10 10.44 16.25
C ARG A 28 0.12 9.88 17.65
N ARG A 29 1.11 9.00 17.86
CA ARG A 29 1.40 8.46 19.21
C ARG A 29 1.68 9.64 20.16
N PRO A 30 0.89 9.84 21.23
CA PRO A 30 1.14 10.91 22.16
C PRO A 30 2.49 10.68 22.87
N GLU A 31 3.26 11.76 23.02
CA GLU A 31 4.57 11.87 23.68
C GLU A 31 4.58 11.48 25.18
N ALA A 32 3.58 10.73 25.66
CA ALA A 32 3.55 10.19 27.01
C ALA A 32 4.76 9.28 27.32
N SER A 33 5.46 8.78 26.29
CA SER A 33 6.67 7.96 26.42
C SER A 33 7.98 8.76 26.46
N ILE A 34 8.00 10.02 25.98
CA ILE A 34 9.22 10.85 25.93
C ILE A 34 9.33 11.74 27.20
N SER A 35 8.21 11.97 27.90
CA SER A 35 8.20 12.84 29.08
C SER A 35 8.67 12.21 30.39
N ILE A 36 8.86 10.87 30.45
CA ILE A 36 9.23 10.18 31.69
C ILE A 36 10.75 10.28 31.96
N ASP A 37 11.59 10.30 30.92
CA ASP A 37 13.04 10.41 31.11
C ASP A 37 13.48 11.83 31.49
N ARG A 38 12.84 12.87 30.92
CA ARG A 38 13.21 14.26 31.23
C ARG A 38 12.74 14.76 32.60
N ARG A 39 11.88 14.02 33.31
CA ARG A 39 11.31 14.46 34.60
C ARG A 39 12.05 13.94 35.84
N ASN A 40 13.04 13.06 35.69
CA ASN A 40 13.71 12.43 36.84
C ASN A 40 15.06 13.07 37.23
N HIS A 41 15.47 14.20 36.61
CA HIS A 41 16.73 14.87 36.94
C HIS A 41 16.57 16.38 37.22
N LYS A 42 15.65 16.77 38.12
CA LYS A 42 15.79 18.04 38.87
C LYS A 42 14.70 18.16 39.95
N SER A 43 15.00 17.67 41.16
CA SER A 43 14.65 18.32 42.44
C SER A 43 14.90 17.35 43.61
N ILE A 44 16.17 17.18 43.99
CA ILE A 44 16.48 17.01 45.41
C ILE A 44 17.36 18.20 45.75
N ASP A 45 16.70 19.35 45.91
CA ASP A 45 17.27 20.52 46.56
C ASP A 45 16.25 20.99 47.59
N THR A 46 16.77 21.48 48.70
CA THR A 46 16.12 22.19 49.81
C THR A 46 15.52 21.35 50.95
N HIS A 47 16.40 21.20 51.95
CA HIS A 47 16.19 21.46 53.39
C HIS A 47 15.21 20.58 54.19
N ASN A 48 15.74 19.93 55.22
CA ASN A 48 15.48 20.35 56.61
C ASN A 48 16.47 19.70 57.61
N SER A 49 17.44 20.51 58.04
CA SER A 49 17.92 20.68 59.41
C SER A 49 17.88 19.47 60.36
N THR A 50 19.07 18.94 60.63
CA THR A 50 19.43 18.25 61.87
C THR A 50 19.16 19.17 63.06
N SER A 51 18.15 18.87 63.90
CA SER A 51 18.09 19.42 65.26
C SER A 51 17.68 18.35 66.29
N ILE A 52 18.66 18.04 67.13
CA ILE A 52 18.59 17.79 68.58
C ILE A 52 17.89 16.49 69.06
N ASP A 53 18.71 15.74 69.80
CA ASP A 53 18.45 14.63 70.71
C ASP A 53 17.32 14.89 71.73
N SER A 54 16.40 13.94 71.89
CA SER A 54 15.76 13.62 73.18
C SER A 54 15.00 12.29 73.12
N ASP A 55 15.19 11.50 74.17
CA ASP A 55 14.70 10.16 74.44
C ASP A 55 13.17 9.95 74.33
N THR A 56 12.77 8.66 74.39
CA THR A 56 11.56 8.16 75.13
C THR A 56 10.37 7.65 74.28
N ASN A 57 10.36 6.32 74.07
CA ASN A 57 9.22 5.38 74.25
C ASN A 57 8.13 5.15 73.17
N ARG A 58 7.98 3.85 72.84
CA ARG A 58 6.74 3.06 72.68
C ARG A 58 5.55 3.66 71.91
N GLY A 59 5.30 3.08 70.74
CA GLY A 59 3.98 3.12 70.10
C GLY A 59 3.91 2.17 68.91
N TRP A 60 3.38 0.97 69.16
CA TRP A 60 3.07 -0.05 68.16
C TRP A 60 2.10 0.53 67.11
N LEU A 61 2.58 0.75 65.89
CA LEU A 61 1.72 0.99 64.73
C LEU A 61 2.05 -0.03 63.66
N VAL A 62 1.02 -0.80 63.36
CA VAL A 62 0.86 -1.86 62.37
C VAL A 62 1.62 -1.53 61.06
N PRO A 63 2.44 -2.46 60.52
CA PRO A 63 2.88 -2.33 59.13
C PRO A 63 1.66 -2.55 58.23
N ASN A 64 1.13 -1.47 57.64
CA ASN A 64 0.35 -1.57 56.42
C ASN A 64 1.30 -2.08 55.35
N THR A 65 1.25 -3.38 55.08
CA THR A 65 1.94 -4.00 53.95
C THR A 65 1.30 -3.46 52.68
N THR A 66 1.82 -2.33 52.20
CA THR A 66 1.64 -1.83 50.85
C THR A 66 1.93 -2.99 49.91
N SER A 67 0.90 -3.48 49.22
CA SER A 67 1.07 -4.50 48.19
C SER A 67 2.04 -3.95 47.17
N ASP A 68 3.17 -4.62 47.04
CA ASP A 68 4.09 -4.47 45.92
C ASP A 68 3.36 -4.95 44.66
N MET A 69 2.48 -4.09 44.15
CA MET A 69 1.94 -4.20 42.81
C MET A 69 3.09 -3.78 41.92
N SER A 70 3.98 -4.74 41.62
CA SER A 70 4.98 -4.61 40.57
C SER A 70 4.23 -4.21 39.31
N SER A 71 4.21 -2.90 39.04
CA SER A 71 3.74 -2.37 37.78
C SER A 71 4.71 -2.96 36.77
N THR A 72 4.28 -4.01 36.06
CA THR A 72 4.95 -4.39 34.84
C THR A 72 4.97 -3.11 34.01
N PRO A 73 6.13 -2.49 33.75
CA PRO A 73 6.16 -1.37 32.86
C PRO A 73 5.77 -2.00 31.52
N TYR A 74 4.59 -1.65 31.02
CA TYR A 74 4.29 -1.84 29.62
C TYR A 74 5.38 -1.09 28.87
N HIS A 75 6.45 -1.80 28.54
CA HIS A 75 7.55 -1.28 27.76
C HIS A 75 6.99 -1.17 26.35
N GLY A 76 6.30 -0.06 26.08
CA GLY A 76 5.83 0.27 24.75
C GLY A 76 7.05 0.26 23.86
N LYS A 77 7.20 -0.80 23.08
CA LYS A 77 8.35 -1.02 22.19
C LYS A 77 8.55 0.26 21.38
N GLU A 78 9.62 0.97 21.69
CA GLU A 78 9.98 2.19 21.01
C GLU A 78 10.21 1.83 19.54
N ILE A 79 9.62 2.62 18.63
CA ILE A 79 9.72 2.32 17.21
C ILE A 79 11.15 2.62 16.81
N SER A 80 11.94 1.57 16.61
CA SER A 80 13.33 1.70 16.19
C SER A 80 13.46 2.46 14.86
N ALA A 81 14.57 3.17 14.68
CA ALA A 81 14.92 3.80 13.41
C ALA A 81 14.89 2.81 12.24
N ASP A 82 15.28 1.56 12.49
CA ASP A 82 15.23 0.47 11.51
C ASP A 82 13.80 0.16 11.02
N THR A 83 12.82 0.26 11.91
CA THR A 83 11.40 0.05 11.55
C THR A 83 10.90 1.16 10.62
N TYR A 84 11.27 2.42 10.90
CA TYR A 84 10.90 3.55 10.03
C TYR A 84 11.60 3.49 8.68
N ALA A 85 12.88 3.11 8.66
CA ALA A 85 13.64 2.91 7.43
C ALA A 85 13.03 1.79 6.58
N ALA A 86 12.59 0.69 7.19
CA ALA A 86 11.90 -0.40 6.50
C ALA A 86 10.57 0.06 5.87
N LEU A 87 9.73 0.79 6.61
CA LEU A 87 8.48 1.35 6.10
C LEU A 87 8.70 2.26 4.89
N SER A 88 9.71 3.14 4.97
CA SER A 88 10.07 4.06 3.89
C SER A 88 10.52 3.30 2.63
N ARG A 89 11.32 2.24 2.78
CA ARG A 89 11.73 1.38 1.66
C ARG A 89 10.54 0.67 1.02
N HIS A 90 9.61 0.14 1.83
CA HIS A 90 8.42 -0.52 1.30
C HIS A 90 7.53 0.43 0.51
N GLN A 91 7.34 1.66 0.99
CA GLN A 91 6.59 2.69 0.28
C GLN A 91 7.24 3.04 -1.07
N PHE A 92 8.57 3.21 -1.09
CA PHE A 92 9.31 3.44 -2.33
C PHE A 92 9.17 2.27 -3.32
N ASN A 93 9.36 1.04 -2.85
CA ASN A 93 9.24 -0.16 -3.68
C ASN A 93 7.84 -0.32 -4.28
N LEU A 94 6.78 -0.02 -3.52
CA LEU A 94 5.41 -0.09 -4.01
C LEU A 94 5.12 0.99 -5.05
N LYS A 95 5.65 2.21 -4.87
CA LYS A 95 5.54 3.27 -5.88
C LYS A 95 6.21 2.85 -7.19
N SER A 96 7.44 2.34 -7.11
CA SER A 96 8.17 1.82 -8.27
C SER A 96 7.43 0.65 -8.94
N LEU A 97 6.82 -0.23 -8.15
CA LEU A 97 6.03 -1.34 -8.67
C LEU A 97 4.78 -0.82 -9.43
N GLY A 98 4.07 0.15 -8.88
CA GLY A 98 2.94 0.81 -9.57
C GLY A 98 3.35 1.40 -10.93
N GLU A 99 4.45 2.14 -10.98
CA GLU A 99 4.98 2.71 -12.22
C GLU A 99 5.39 1.64 -13.25
N ARG A 100 5.88 0.48 -12.79
CA ARG A 100 6.19 -0.66 -13.66
C ARG A 100 4.93 -1.31 -14.21
N LEU A 101 3.90 -1.47 -13.38
CA LEU A 101 2.61 -2.02 -13.81
C LEU A 101 1.95 -1.14 -14.85
N GLN A 102 1.95 0.18 -14.65
CA GLN A 102 1.41 1.11 -15.63
C GLN A 102 2.14 1.03 -16.97
N ARG A 103 3.47 0.91 -16.96
CA ARG A 103 4.25 0.73 -18.21
C ARG A 103 3.87 -0.54 -18.94
N ILE A 104 3.73 -1.66 -18.22
CA ILE A 104 3.32 -2.94 -18.81
C ILE A 104 1.92 -2.84 -19.40
N GLU A 105 0.98 -2.20 -18.70
CA GLU A 105 -0.38 -1.98 -19.19
C GLU A 105 -0.38 -1.17 -20.48
N ASN A 106 0.37 -0.06 -20.53
CA ASN A 106 0.47 0.80 -21.70
C ASN A 106 1.08 0.05 -22.90
N THR A 107 2.20 -0.67 -22.71
CA THR A 107 2.81 -1.47 -23.77
C THR A 107 1.87 -2.57 -24.24
N THR A 108 1.13 -3.21 -23.33
CA THR A 108 0.15 -4.24 -23.69
C THR A 108 -0.99 -3.65 -24.52
N ALA A 109 -1.47 -2.45 -24.16
CA ALA A 109 -2.51 -1.75 -24.92
C ALA A 109 -2.03 -1.37 -26.32
N GLU A 110 -0.81 -0.84 -26.44
CA GLU A 110 -0.20 -0.49 -27.73
C GLU A 110 -0.03 -1.72 -28.64
N MET A 111 0.45 -2.83 -28.07
CA MET A 111 0.57 -4.09 -28.80
C MET A 111 -0.80 -4.58 -29.30
N LYS A 112 -1.81 -4.62 -28.42
CA LYS A 112 -3.18 -5.03 -28.81
C LYS A 112 -3.73 -4.19 -29.95
N ASP A 113 -3.50 -2.88 -29.89
CA ASP A 113 -3.94 -1.94 -30.91
C ASP A 113 -3.22 -2.15 -32.25
N LYS A 114 -1.90 -2.43 -32.24
CA LYS A 114 -1.14 -2.81 -33.44
C LYS A 114 -1.65 -4.13 -34.04
N TRP A 115 -1.90 -5.14 -33.21
CA TRP A 115 -2.46 -6.41 -33.66
C TRP A 115 -3.84 -6.23 -34.30
N ARG A 116 -4.72 -5.43 -33.67
CA ARG A 116 -6.05 -5.12 -34.21
C ARG A 116 -5.97 -4.44 -35.57
N ARG A 117 -5.10 -3.43 -35.73
CA ARG A 117 -4.89 -2.76 -37.02
C ARG A 117 -4.42 -3.71 -38.11
N GLY A 118 -3.46 -4.57 -37.80
CA GLY A 118 -2.99 -5.57 -38.76
C GLY A 118 -4.09 -6.55 -39.19
N ASP A 119 -4.95 -6.96 -38.25
CA ASP A 119 -6.11 -7.81 -38.54
C ASP A 119 -7.16 -7.10 -39.42
N GLU A 120 -7.41 -5.81 -39.15
CA GLU A 120 -8.27 -4.95 -39.98
C GLU A 120 -7.72 -4.81 -41.41
N GLU A 121 -6.43 -4.47 -41.56
CA GLU A 121 -5.79 -4.32 -42.87
C GLU A 121 -5.83 -5.63 -43.68
N MET A 122 -5.57 -6.77 -43.03
CA MET A 122 -5.62 -8.08 -43.68
C MET A 122 -7.05 -8.44 -44.12
N ARG A 123 -8.05 -8.14 -43.30
CA ARG A 123 -9.46 -8.36 -43.63
C ARG A 123 -9.89 -7.47 -44.78
N ASP A 124 -9.51 -6.20 -44.77
CA ASP A 124 -9.82 -5.24 -45.84
C ASP A 124 -9.17 -5.65 -47.15
N PHE A 125 -7.87 -5.98 -47.14
CA PHE A 125 -7.15 -6.49 -48.29
C PHE A 125 -7.84 -7.74 -48.89
N THR A 126 -8.18 -8.70 -48.02
CA THR A 126 -8.85 -9.94 -48.43
C THR A 126 -10.23 -9.64 -49.02
N GLY A 127 -11.03 -8.78 -48.38
CA GLY A 127 -12.34 -8.36 -48.87
C GLY A 127 -12.27 -7.69 -50.23
N THR A 128 -11.36 -6.73 -50.42
CA THR A 128 -11.15 -6.05 -51.71
C THR A 128 -10.72 -7.03 -52.80
N TRP A 129 -9.78 -7.93 -52.51
CA TRP A 129 -9.32 -8.93 -53.47
C TRP A 129 -10.46 -9.86 -53.93
N PHE A 130 -11.25 -10.38 -52.98
CA PHE A 130 -12.38 -11.26 -53.30
C PHE A 130 -13.44 -10.55 -54.12
N ASN A 131 -13.79 -9.30 -53.76
CA ASN A 131 -14.76 -8.52 -54.51
C ASN A 131 -14.29 -8.29 -55.95
N LYS A 132 -13.03 -7.89 -56.14
CA LYS A 132 -12.46 -7.73 -57.49
C LYS A 132 -12.52 -9.02 -58.30
N ARG A 133 -12.14 -10.16 -57.72
CA ARG A 133 -12.21 -11.47 -58.39
C ARG A 133 -13.64 -11.87 -58.74
N LYS A 134 -14.60 -11.54 -57.88
CA LYS A 134 -16.02 -11.76 -58.14
C LYS A 134 -16.50 -10.89 -59.30
N GLU A 135 -16.17 -9.60 -59.32
CA GLU A 135 -16.49 -8.70 -60.42
C GLU A 135 -15.89 -9.19 -61.75
N GLU A 136 -14.62 -9.61 -61.76
CA GLU A 136 -13.97 -10.22 -62.93
C GLU A 136 -14.75 -11.46 -63.41
N MET A 137 -15.17 -12.34 -62.50
CA MET A 137 -15.96 -13.52 -62.83
C MET A 137 -17.34 -13.16 -63.39
N ASP A 138 -18.05 -12.22 -62.76
CA ASP A 138 -19.38 -11.77 -63.17
C ASP A 138 -19.35 -11.10 -64.56
N THR A 139 -18.24 -10.42 -64.91
CA THR A 139 -18.05 -9.85 -66.25
C THR A 139 -17.73 -10.90 -67.32
N CYS A 140 -16.96 -11.96 -66.98
CA CYS A 140 -16.65 -13.04 -67.92
C CYS A 140 -17.84 -14.00 -68.14
N PHE A 141 -18.72 -14.14 -67.15
CA PHE A 141 -19.90 -14.99 -67.19
C PHE A 141 -21.13 -14.20 -66.76
N PRO A 142 -21.64 -13.29 -67.61
CA PRO A 142 -22.82 -12.51 -67.25
C PRO A 142 -23.97 -13.47 -66.99
N THR A 143 -24.61 -13.32 -65.82
CA THR A 143 -25.80 -14.09 -65.48
C THR A 143 -26.85 -13.83 -66.56
N SER A 144 -27.08 -14.82 -67.43
CA SER A 144 -28.13 -14.70 -68.44
C SER A 144 -29.44 -14.43 -67.70
N PRO A 145 -30.22 -13.40 -68.09
CA PRO A 145 -31.56 -13.26 -67.57
C PRO A 145 -32.29 -14.53 -67.99
N SER A 146 -32.56 -15.41 -67.03
CA SER A 146 -33.34 -16.61 -67.28
C SER A 146 -34.62 -16.15 -67.95
N SER A 147 -34.82 -16.61 -69.18
CA SER A 147 -35.98 -16.35 -70.01
C SER A 147 -37.25 -16.71 -69.24
N GLN A 148 -37.83 -15.72 -68.58
CA GLN A 148 -39.22 -15.76 -68.13
C GLN A 148 -40.10 -15.50 -69.36
N HIS A 149 -40.17 -16.50 -70.24
CA HIS A 149 -41.22 -16.57 -71.25
C HIS A 149 -42.39 -17.36 -70.63
N TYR A 150 -43.41 -16.62 -70.19
CA TYR A 150 -44.79 -17.09 -70.11
C TYR A 150 -45.60 -16.36 -71.17
#